data_AF-A0AAD8LRH5-F1
#
_entry.id   AF-A0AAD8LRH5-F1
#
_cell.length_a   1.000
_cell.length_b   1.000
_cell.length_c   1.000
_cell.angle_alpha   90.00
_cell.angle_beta   90.00
_cell.angle_gamma   90.00
#
_symmetry.space_group_name_H-M   'P 1'
#
loop_
_entity.id
_entity.type
_entity.pdbx_description
1 polymer ?
#
loop_
_entity_poly.entity_id
_entity_poly.type
_entity_poly.pdbx_seq_one_letter_code
_entity_poly.pdbx_strand_id
1 'polypeptide(L)'
;MFGLLGTAFALLGLFHVVKPTYADQNTFDFPVNVYEFRTYWYYAPTGTDKNYLQYLDPNVNTMMHNARTVKRDNYAEVLGASAFESTSTSSELNAEAAKIVNLMWARDFLNDMNMYQMSLIHQHYMAAKEQLLKEPITNTVFEDMAFDDPLDRMVVYQWAYHLRQGYESLMSNASKLQSKWRDVVEKINLDAVPTEESE
;
A
#
# COMPACT_ATOMS: atom_id res chain seq x y z
N MET A 1 -47.85 17.95 -29.47
CA MET A 1 -46.98 18.99 -28.90
C MET A 1 -46.33 18.37 -27.67
N PHE A 2 -45.03 18.07 -27.79
CA PHE A 2 -44.22 17.33 -26.81
C PHE A 2 -43.96 18.15 -25.54
N GLY A 3 -43.88 17.49 -24.38
CA GLY A 3 -43.52 18.15 -23.12
C GLY A 3 -43.19 17.17 -21.99
N LEU A 4 -41.92 16.75 -21.97
CA LEU A 4 -41.08 16.44 -20.79
C LEU A 4 -41.44 15.23 -19.91
N LEU A 5 -40.96 14.08 -20.37
CA LEU A 5 -40.41 13.02 -19.51
C LEU A 5 -39.24 13.60 -18.68
N GLY A 6 -39.39 13.62 -17.36
CA GLY A 6 -38.32 13.91 -16.42
C GLY A 6 -37.36 12.72 -16.34
N THR A 7 -36.26 12.80 -17.08
CA THR A 7 -35.13 11.88 -16.96
C THR A 7 -34.36 12.18 -15.68
N ALA A 8 -34.65 11.44 -14.62
CA ALA A 8 -33.71 11.21 -13.52
C ALA A 8 -33.06 9.83 -13.71
N PHE A 9 -31.80 9.71 -13.33
CA PHE A 9 -30.97 8.50 -13.36
C PHE A 9 -30.37 8.07 -14.71
N ALA A 10 -29.35 8.81 -15.13
CA ALA A 10 -28.23 8.24 -15.87
C ALA A 10 -26.90 8.90 -15.44
N LEU A 11 -26.63 8.89 -14.13
CA LEU A 11 -25.28 9.07 -13.59
C LEU A 11 -24.61 7.69 -13.47
N LEU A 12 -24.54 6.98 -14.59
CA LEU A 12 -23.50 5.97 -14.80
C LEU A 12 -22.19 6.72 -15.04
N GLY A 13 -21.65 7.25 -13.94
CA GLY A 13 -20.29 7.73 -13.87
C GLY A 13 -19.37 6.57 -14.18
N LEU A 14 -18.90 6.56 -15.42
CA LEU A 14 -17.77 5.81 -15.91
C LEU A 14 -16.64 5.78 -14.87
N PHE A 15 -16.59 4.72 -14.07
CA PHE A 15 -15.35 4.30 -13.44
C PHE A 15 -14.44 3.80 -14.56
N HIS A 16 -13.75 4.73 -15.22
CA HIS A 16 -12.48 4.43 -15.88
C HIS A 16 -11.50 4.01 -14.77
N VAL A 17 -11.60 2.74 -14.37
CA VAL A 17 -10.55 2.08 -13.63
C VAL A 17 -9.40 1.96 -14.60
N VAL A 18 -8.48 2.94 -14.56
CA VAL A 18 -7.10 2.69 -14.97
C VAL A 18 -6.69 1.49 -14.14
N LYS A 19 -6.61 0.30 -14.75
CA LYS A 19 -5.98 -0.84 -14.10
C LYS A 19 -4.54 -0.41 -13.87
N PRO A 20 -4.07 -0.21 -12.63
CA PRO A 20 -2.64 -0.21 -12.42
C PRO A 20 -2.20 -1.61 -12.86
N THR A 21 -1.38 -1.70 -13.89
CA THR A 21 -0.64 -2.93 -14.16
C THR A 21 0.28 -3.16 -12.96
N TYR A 22 -0.19 -3.93 -11.98
CA TYR A 22 0.52 -4.27 -10.73
C TYR A 22 1.84 -5.05 -10.94
N ALA A 23 2.27 -5.25 -12.19
CA ALA A 23 3.46 -6.03 -12.53
C ALA A 23 4.76 -5.36 -12.06
N ASP A 24 4.84 -4.02 -12.08
CA ASP A 24 6.02 -3.26 -11.63
C ASP A 24 6.06 -3.03 -10.11
N GLN A 25 5.05 -3.50 -9.37
CA GLN A 25 4.95 -3.25 -7.93
C GLN A 25 5.56 -4.36 -7.08
N ASN A 26 5.78 -5.57 -7.60
CA ASN A 26 6.12 -6.73 -6.75
C ASN A 26 7.59 -7.16 -6.79
N THR A 27 8.43 -6.53 -7.60
CA THR A 27 9.83 -6.96 -7.79
C THR A 27 10.75 -5.77 -7.63
N PHE A 28 11.18 -5.54 -6.38
CA PHE A 28 12.36 -4.73 -6.10
C PHE A 28 13.56 -5.67 -6.06
N ASP A 29 14.38 -5.61 -7.09
CA ASP A 29 15.63 -6.37 -7.14
C ASP A 29 16.65 -5.70 -6.23
N PHE A 30 16.74 -6.21 -5.01
CA PHE A 30 17.89 -5.97 -4.16
C PHE A 30 18.97 -6.97 -4.57
N PRO A 31 20.19 -6.53 -4.87
CA PRO A 31 21.21 -7.36 -5.52
C PRO A 31 21.74 -8.52 -4.66
N VAL A 32 21.28 -8.71 -3.42
CA VAL A 32 21.84 -9.67 -2.46
C VAL A 32 20.73 -10.17 -1.52
N ASN A 33 20.75 -11.45 -1.13
CA ASN A 33 19.93 -11.95 -0.01
C ASN A 33 20.72 -11.84 1.30
N VAL A 34 20.07 -11.56 2.45
CA VAL A 34 20.76 -11.37 3.75
C VAL A 34 21.67 -12.55 4.17
N TYR A 35 21.44 -13.75 3.62
CA TYR A 35 22.31 -14.91 3.84
C TYR A 35 23.71 -14.77 3.20
N GLU A 36 23.87 -13.89 2.20
CA GLU A 36 25.12 -13.58 1.50
C GLU A 36 25.87 -12.40 2.14
N PHE A 37 25.53 -12.00 3.37
CA PHE A 37 26.26 -10.97 4.13
C PHE A 37 27.76 -11.27 4.29
N ARG A 38 28.18 -12.54 4.19
CA ARG A 38 29.59 -12.96 4.20
C ARG A 38 30.37 -12.51 2.95
N THR A 39 29.68 -12.20 1.85
CA THR A 39 30.27 -11.62 0.64
C THR A 39 30.23 -10.10 0.71
N TYR A 40 30.84 -9.58 1.78
CA TYR A 40 31.11 -8.17 2.04
C TYR A 40 31.68 -7.41 0.82
N TRP A 41 32.43 -8.10 -0.04
CA TRP A 41 33.03 -7.59 -1.27
C TRP A 41 32.04 -7.07 -2.33
N TYR A 42 30.73 -7.38 -2.24
CA TYR A 42 29.71 -6.92 -3.19
C TYR A 42 29.25 -5.47 -2.94
N TYR A 43 29.39 -4.98 -1.69
CA TYR A 43 29.10 -3.59 -1.31
C TYR A 43 30.30 -2.64 -1.51
N ALA A 44 31.46 -3.22 -1.81
CA ALA A 44 32.75 -2.57 -1.94
C ALA A 44 33.19 -2.13 -3.37
N PRO A 45 32.65 -2.59 -4.53
CA PRO A 45 33.31 -2.31 -5.80
C PRO A 45 32.74 -1.11 -6.58
N THR A 46 31.60 -0.53 -6.19
CA THR A 46 30.92 0.51 -6.99
C THR A 46 31.15 1.93 -6.48
N GLY A 47 32.41 2.34 -6.39
CA GLY A 47 32.78 3.76 -6.26
C GLY A 47 32.36 4.45 -4.95
N THR A 48 31.96 5.72 -5.04
CA THR A 48 31.68 6.59 -3.90
C THR A 48 30.36 6.23 -3.19
N ASP A 49 30.18 6.65 -1.94
CA ASP A 49 28.94 6.42 -1.19
C ASP A 49 27.70 6.98 -1.89
N LYS A 50 27.88 8.06 -2.67
CA LYS A 50 26.84 8.63 -3.52
C LYS A 50 26.40 7.67 -4.62
N ASN A 51 27.34 6.97 -5.27
CA ASN A 51 27.00 5.99 -6.30
C ASN A 51 26.30 4.77 -5.69
N TYR A 52 26.74 4.33 -4.50
CA TYR A 52 26.07 3.28 -3.75
C TYR A 52 24.60 3.62 -3.46
N LEU A 53 24.32 4.83 -2.97
CA LEU A 53 22.98 5.30 -2.67
C LEU A 53 22.09 5.47 -3.92
N GLN A 54 22.65 5.76 -5.10
CA GLN A 54 21.89 5.85 -6.35
C GLN A 54 21.18 4.53 -6.71
N TYR A 55 21.66 3.38 -6.22
CA TYR A 55 20.98 2.09 -6.43
C TYR A 55 19.84 1.84 -5.43
N LEU A 56 19.92 2.40 -4.21
CA LEU A 56 18.95 2.13 -3.15
C LEU A 56 17.85 3.19 -3.08
N ASP A 57 18.19 4.48 -3.23
CA ASP A 57 17.27 5.60 -3.10
C ASP A 57 16.04 5.48 -4.01
N PRO A 58 16.16 5.12 -5.31
CA PRO A 58 14.98 4.99 -6.16
C PRO A 58 14.04 3.88 -5.67
N ASN A 59 14.60 2.75 -5.22
CA ASN A 59 13.83 1.62 -4.72
C ASN A 59 13.09 1.97 -3.42
N VAL A 60 13.80 2.56 -2.46
CA VAL A 60 13.24 3.02 -1.18
C VAL A 60 12.09 4.00 -1.40
N ASN A 61 12.30 5.03 -2.23
CA ASN A 61 11.29 6.04 -2.51
C ASN A 61 10.07 5.45 -3.24
N THR A 62 10.30 4.54 -4.19
CA THR A 62 9.24 3.89 -4.96
C THR A 62 8.41 2.97 -4.07
N MET A 63 9.04 2.18 -3.18
CA MET A 63 8.32 1.36 -2.20
C MET A 63 7.40 2.19 -1.31
N MET A 64 7.91 3.30 -0.75
CA MET A 64 7.10 4.20 0.08
C MET A 64 5.96 4.86 -0.70
N HIS A 65 6.21 5.26 -1.95
CA HIS A 65 5.19 5.84 -2.81
C HIS A 65 4.08 4.82 -3.11
N ASN A 66 4.45 3.62 -3.57
CA ASN A 66 3.50 2.57 -3.91
C ASN A 66 2.68 2.12 -2.70
N ALA A 67 3.32 1.95 -1.54
CA ALA A 67 2.64 1.57 -0.30
C ALA A 67 1.56 2.59 0.11
N ARG A 68 1.87 3.90 0.03
CA ARG A 68 0.88 4.96 0.29
C ARG A 68 -0.29 4.92 -0.69
N THR A 69 -0.01 4.71 -1.97
CA THR A 69 -1.03 4.60 -3.01
C THR A 69 -1.96 3.43 -2.73
N VAL A 70 -1.42 2.23 -2.49
CA VAL A 70 -2.21 1.04 -2.17
C VAL A 70 -3.03 1.23 -0.90
N LYS A 71 -2.47 1.84 0.14
CA LYS A 71 -3.22 2.17 1.36
C LYS A 71 -4.41 3.06 1.06
N ARG A 72 -4.17 4.18 0.36
CA ARG A 72 -5.22 5.15 0.02
C ARG A 72 -6.33 4.50 -0.81
N ASP A 73 -5.96 3.68 -1.78
CA ASP A 73 -6.92 3.02 -2.66
C ASP A 73 -7.76 1.97 -1.89
N ASN A 74 -7.13 1.20 -0.99
CA ASN A 74 -7.82 0.27 -0.08
C ASN A 74 -8.77 0.98 0.90
N TYR A 75 -8.40 2.18 1.36
CA TYR A 75 -9.24 3.00 2.23
C TYR A 75 -10.45 3.56 1.47
N ALA A 76 -10.24 4.06 0.25
CA ALA A 76 -11.33 4.53 -0.60
C ALA A 76 -12.34 3.41 -0.92
N GLU A 77 -11.84 2.18 -1.14
CA GLU A 77 -12.67 1.00 -1.36
C GLU A 77 -13.58 0.71 -0.16
N VAL A 78 -13.04 0.68 1.07
CA VAL A 78 -13.84 0.36 2.26
C VAL A 78 -14.83 1.47 2.60
N LEU A 79 -14.48 2.75 2.37
CA LEU A 79 -15.42 3.86 2.51
C LEU A 79 -16.58 3.72 1.52
N GLY A 80 -16.29 3.41 0.26
CA GLY A 80 -17.32 3.17 -0.74
C GLY A 80 -18.22 1.98 -0.40
N ALA A 81 -17.65 0.90 0.12
CA ALA A 81 -18.42 -0.27 0.56
C ALA A 81 -19.28 0.01 1.80
N SER A 82 -18.77 0.82 2.74
CA SER A 82 -19.49 1.18 3.97
C SER A 82 -20.63 2.18 3.72
N ALA A 83 -20.58 2.93 2.62
CA ALA A 83 -21.63 3.86 2.20
C ALA A 83 -22.75 3.18 1.39
N PHE A 84 -22.71 1.86 1.20
CA PHE A 84 -23.74 1.12 0.48
C PHE A 84 -24.96 0.88 1.37
N GLU A 85 -26.11 1.43 0.97
CA GLU A 85 -27.33 1.46 1.81
C GLU A 85 -28.35 0.36 1.44
N SER A 86 -28.26 -0.24 0.25
CA SER A 86 -29.24 -1.24 -0.19
C SER A 86 -29.13 -2.53 0.60
N THR A 87 -30.28 -3.13 0.93
CA THR A 87 -30.39 -4.43 1.57
C THR A 87 -31.16 -5.41 0.70
N SER A 88 -30.76 -6.68 0.72
CA SER A 88 -31.51 -7.76 0.08
C SER A 88 -32.58 -8.33 1.02
N THR A 89 -33.59 -8.99 0.46
CA THR A 89 -34.51 -9.85 1.23
C THR A 89 -33.81 -11.08 1.83
N SER A 90 -32.67 -11.50 1.28
CA SER A 90 -31.89 -12.63 1.82
C SER A 90 -31.01 -12.19 2.99
N SER A 91 -31.27 -12.78 4.17
CA SER A 91 -30.48 -12.54 5.38
C SER A 91 -29.03 -13.03 5.24
N GLU A 92 -28.82 -14.11 4.50
CA GLU A 92 -27.52 -14.71 4.24
C GLU A 92 -26.67 -13.79 3.36
N LEU A 93 -27.27 -13.20 2.32
CA LEU A 93 -26.57 -12.27 1.43
C LEU A 93 -26.18 -10.97 2.15
N ASN A 94 -27.07 -10.45 3.00
CA ASN A 94 -26.76 -9.30 3.85
C ASN A 94 -25.63 -9.60 4.85
N ALA A 95 -25.63 -10.80 5.45
CA ALA A 95 -24.56 -11.24 6.36
C ALA A 95 -23.22 -11.42 5.62
N GLU A 96 -23.25 -11.94 4.39
CA GLU A 96 -22.06 -12.04 3.53
C GLU A 96 -21.49 -10.65 3.20
N ALA A 97 -22.35 -9.70 2.82
CA ALA A 97 -21.97 -8.31 2.57
C ALA A 97 -21.30 -7.66 3.79
N ALA A 98 -21.93 -7.75 4.96
CA ALA A 98 -21.38 -7.22 6.21
C ALA A 98 -20.03 -7.86 6.56
N LYS A 99 -19.88 -9.18 6.34
CA LYS A 99 -18.60 -9.88 6.55
C LYS A 99 -17.50 -9.36 5.62
N ILE A 100 -17.80 -9.11 4.35
CA ILE A 100 -16.83 -8.58 3.38
C ILE A 100 -16.39 -7.17 3.79
N VAL A 101 -17.32 -6.29 4.15
CA VAL A 101 -17.02 -4.93 4.61
C VAL A 101 -16.14 -4.96 5.87
N ASN A 102 -16.45 -5.83 6.83
CA ASN A 102 -15.61 -6.00 8.03
C ASN A 102 -14.19 -6.48 7.70
N LEU A 103 -14.04 -7.39 6.72
CA LEU A 103 -12.72 -7.83 6.26
C LEU A 103 -11.95 -6.72 5.56
N MET A 104 -12.63 -5.82 4.83
CA MET A 104 -12.01 -4.64 4.23
C MET A 104 -11.51 -3.66 5.29
N TRP A 105 -12.29 -3.42 6.35
CA TRP A 105 -11.86 -2.60 7.49
C TRP A 105 -10.67 -3.22 8.23
N ALA A 106 -10.70 -4.53 8.48
CA ALA A 106 -9.59 -5.23 9.10
C ALA A 106 -8.30 -5.11 8.26
N ARG A 107 -8.42 -5.24 6.94
CA ARG A 107 -7.30 -5.01 6.01
C ARG A 107 -6.76 -3.58 6.08
N ASP A 108 -7.64 -2.58 6.09
CA ASP A 108 -7.21 -1.17 6.15
C ASP A 108 -6.45 -0.87 7.45
N PHE A 109 -6.96 -1.36 8.58
CA PHE A 109 -6.26 -1.27 9.87
C PHE A 109 -4.88 -1.93 9.86
N LEU A 110 -4.78 -3.15 9.29
CA LEU A 110 -3.48 -3.82 9.14
C LEU A 110 -2.52 -3.03 8.25
N ASN A 111 -3.03 -2.40 7.19
CA ASN A 111 -2.23 -1.55 6.31
C ASN A 111 -1.77 -0.26 7.01
N ASP A 112 -2.58 0.32 7.91
CA ASP A 112 -2.13 1.44 8.75
C ASP A 112 -0.94 1.05 9.64
N MET A 113 -1.00 -0.14 10.26
CA MET A 113 0.09 -0.66 11.08
C MET A 113 1.37 -0.90 10.25
N ASN A 114 1.23 -1.51 9.07
CA ASN A 114 2.36 -1.72 8.16
C ASN A 114 2.94 -0.39 7.67
N MET A 115 2.09 0.59 7.33
CA MET A 115 2.54 1.92 6.91
C MET A 115 3.29 2.65 8.02
N TYR A 116 2.86 2.51 9.27
CA TYR A 116 3.57 3.07 10.42
C TYR A 116 4.96 2.46 10.56
N GLN A 117 5.05 1.12 10.52
CA GLN A 117 6.32 0.41 10.59
C GLN A 117 7.26 0.79 9.44
N MET A 118 6.77 0.81 8.20
CA MET A 118 7.54 1.24 7.03
C MET A 118 8.02 2.69 7.17
N SER A 119 7.22 3.58 7.73
CA SER A 119 7.61 4.98 7.95
C SER A 119 8.76 5.11 8.94
N LEU A 120 8.77 4.31 10.02
CA LEU A 120 9.88 4.26 10.97
C LEU A 120 11.16 3.72 10.30
N ILE A 121 11.05 2.61 9.57
CA ILE A 121 12.18 2.03 8.83
C ILE A 121 12.75 3.05 7.83
N HIS A 122 11.88 3.76 7.12
CA HIS A 122 12.29 4.81 6.19
C HIS A 122 13.04 5.95 6.90
N GLN A 123 12.62 6.35 8.10
CA GLN A 123 13.32 7.37 8.89
C GLN A 123 14.72 6.91 9.32
N HIS A 124 14.87 5.65 9.73
CA HIS A 124 16.18 5.06 10.00
C HIS A 124 17.06 4.99 8.75
N TYR A 125 16.51 4.58 7.60
CA TYR A 125 17.24 4.60 6.32
C TYR A 125 17.76 6.01 5.99
N MET A 126 16.93 7.04 6.16
CA MET A 126 17.31 8.42 5.89
C MET A 126 18.43 8.90 6.81
N ALA A 127 18.35 8.60 8.11
CA ALA A 127 19.41 8.96 9.06
C ALA A 127 20.72 8.22 8.77
N ALA A 128 20.67 6.91 8.51
CA ALA A 128 21.84 6.12 8.12
C ALA A 128 22.49 6.63 6.83
N LYS A 129 21.67 7.07 5.86
CA LYS A 129 22.13 7.71 4.62
C LYS A 129 22.87 9.03 4.88
N GLU A 130 22.29 9.90 5.70
CA GLU A 130 22.89 11.20 6.06
C GLU A 130 24.24 10.98 6.76
N GLN A 131 24.31 10.01 7.68
CA GLN A 131 25.53 9.62 8.38
C GLN A 131 26.60 9.07 7.42
N LEU A 132 26.24 8.19 6.48
CA LEU A 132 27.13 7.66 5.45
C LEU A 132 27.73 8.80 4.60
N LEU A 133 26.93 9.80 4.25
CA LEU A 133 27.38 10.96 3.48
C LEU A 133 28.12 12.01 4.31
N LYS A 134 28.20 11.83 5.64
CA LYS A 134 28.72 12.82 6.60
C LYS A 134 27.96 14.15 6.53
N GLU A 135 26.68 14.08 6.19
CA GLU A 135 25.76 15.21 6.16
C GLU A 135 25.11 15.38 7.55
N PRO A 136 24.68 16.59 7.93
CA PRO A 136 23.96 16.79 9.18
C PRO A 136 22.70 15.92 9.24
N ILE A 137 22.56 15.14 10.30
CA ILE A 137 21.40 14.26 10.48
C ILE A 137 20.16 15.11 10.80
N THR A 138 19.12 14.99 9.98
CA THR A 138 17.89 15.78 10.10
C THR A 138 17.05 15.34 11.31
N ASN A 139 17.13 14.06 11.67
CA ASN A 139 16.39 13.50 12.81
C ASN A 139 17.28 12.64 13.72
N THR A 140 17.76 13.26 14.80
CA THR A 140 18.67 12.63 15.76
C THR A 140 18.05 11.51 16.61
N VAL A 141 16.71 11.36 16.61
CA VAL A 141 16.04 10.23 17.30
C VAL A 141 16.39 8.90 16.63
N PHE A 142 16.70 8.93 15.33
CA PHE A 142 17.04 7.77 14.51
C PHE A 142 18.52 7.75 14.14
N GLU A 143 19.35 8.53 14.83
CA GLU A 143 20.79 8.46 14.72
C GLU A 143 21.23 7.06 15.14
N ASP A 144 21.81 6.34 14.19
CA ASP A 144 22.42 5.05 14.46
C ASP A 144 23.74 5.24 15.23
N MET A 145 24.22 4.22 15.95
CA MET A 145 25.54 4.30 16.59
C MET A 145 26.60 4.62 15.53
N ALA A 146 27.65 5.37 15.90
CA ALA A 146 28.75 5.62 14.98
C ALA A 146 29.38 4.29 14.55
N PHE A 147 29.26 3.96 13.26
CA PHE A 147 29.87 2.79 12.66
C PHE A 147 30.87 3.26 11.60
N ASP A 148 32.08 2.71 11.62
CA ASP A 148 33.11 3.02 10.64
C ASP A 148 32.93 2.20 9.36
N ASP A 149 33.54 2.70 8.28
CA ASP A 149 33.66 2.00 7.01
C ASP A 149 34.18 0.58 7.30
N PRO A 150 33.44 -0.48 6.94
CA PRO A 150 32.35 -0.47 5.95
C PRO A 150 30.97 -0.83 6.50
N LEU A 151 30.84 -0.78 7.82
CA LEU A 151 29.62 -1.14 8.53
C LEU A 151 28.51 -0.13 8.23
N ASP A 152 28.86 1.13 8.00
CA ASP A 152 27.96 2.20 7.56
C ASP A 152 27.12 1.83 6.32
N ARG A 153 27.75 1.34 5.24
CA ARG A 153 27.04 0.85 4.05
C ARG A 153 26.17 -0.37 4.36
N MET A 154 26.61 -1.25 5.25
CA MET A 154 25.82 -2.41 5.66
C MET A 154 24.55 -2.00 6.42
N VAL A 155 24.65 -0.99 7.29
CA VAL A 155 23.48 -0.45 8.02
C VAL A 155 22.47 0.17 7.06
N VAL A 156 22.92 0.99 6.11
CA VAL A 156 22.05 1.56 5.06
C VAL A 156 21.33 0.47 4.27
N TYR A 157 22.06 -0.58 3.86
CA TYR A 157 21.47 -1.72 3.17
C TYR A 157 20.40 -2.42 4.01
N GLN A 158 20.69 -2.66 5.29
CA GLN A 158 19.82 -3.38 6.19
C GLN A 158 18.47 -2.68 6.36
N TRP A 159 18.47 -1.34 6.50
CA TRP A 159 17.25 -0.57 6.58
C TRP A 159 16.45 -0.61 5.27
N ALA A 160 17.12 -0.52 4.11
CA ALA A 160 16.46 -0.65 2.82
C ALA A 160 15.84 -2.05 2.62
N TYR A 161 16.52 -3.10 3.10
CA TYR A 161 16.01 -4.47 3.07
C TYR A 161 14.80 -4.67 3.99
N HIS A 162 14.85 -4.14 5.22
CA HIS A 162 13.69 -4.17 6.11
C HIS A 162 12.49 -3.42 5.53
N LEU A 163 12.75 -2.33 4.78
CA LEU A 163 11.68 -1.61 4.11
C LEU A 163 11.02 -2.47 3.03
N ARG A 164 11.81 -3.23 2.27
CA ARG A 164 11.30 -4.22 1.32
C ARG A 164 10.43 -5.28 2.00
N GLN A 165 10.86 -5.84 3.14
CA GLN A 165 10.06 -6.82 3.86
C GLN A 165 8.71 -6.23 4.31
N GLY A 166 8.72 -5.00 4.84
CA GLY A 166 7.49 -4.28 5.19
C GLY A 166 6.60 -4.03 3.98
N TYR A 167 7.21 -3.65 2.84
CA TYR A 167 6.51 -3.45 1.58
C TYR A 167 5.86 -4.74 1.06
N GLU A 168 6.58 -5.86 1.01
CA GLU A 168 6.06 -7.16 0.59
C GLU A 168 4.90 -7.61 1.49
N SER A 169 5.00 -7.39 2.80
CA SER A 169 3.90 -7.68 3.73
C SER A 169 2.66 -6.83 3.43
N LEU A 170 2.81 -5.53 3.16
CA LEU A 170 1.70 -4.65 2.80
C LEU A 170 1.06 -5.07 1.47
N MET A 171 1.87 -5.38 0.46
CA MET A 171 1.39 -5.83 -0.85
C MET A 171 0.68 -7.18 -0.77
N SER A 172 1.12 -8.10 0.09
CA SER A 172 0.41 -9.36 0.32
C SER A 172 -1.00 -9.15 0.90
N ASN A 173 -1.21 -8.04 1.62
CA ASN A 173 -2.50 -7.64 2.16
C ASN A 173 -3.37 -6.85 1.16
N ALA A 174 -2.84 -6.51 -0.03
CA ALA A 174 -3.61 -5.94 -1.14
C ALA A 174 -4.54 -7.02 -1.72
N SER A 175 -5.61 -7.31 -0.99
CA SER A 175 -6.52 -8.41 -1.29
C SER A 175 -7.48 -8.08 -2.42
N LYS A 176 -7.96 -9.12 -3.12
CA LYS A 176 -9.05 -9.04 -4.10
C LYS A 176 -10.44 -8.95 -3.43
N LEU A 177 -10.56 -8.30 -2.27
CA LEU A 177 -11.87 -8.13 -1.62
C LEU A 177 -12.82 -7.30 -2.50
N GLN A 178 -12.29 -6.41 -3.33
CA GLN A 178 -13.07 -5.58 -4.25
C GLN A 178 -13.91 -6.40 -5.23
N SER A 179 -13.35 -7.48 -5.80
CA SER A 179 -14.11 -8.31 -6.74
C SER A 179 -15.23 -9.03 -6.01
N LYS A 180 -14.95 -9.60 -4.83
CA LYS A 180 -15.97 -10.28 -4.02
C LYS A 180 -17.09 -9.31 -3.60
N TRP A 181 -16.72 -8.10 -3.22
CA TRP A 181 -17.69 -7.05 -2.88
C TRP A 181 -18.58 -6.68 -4.06
N ARG A 182 -18.00 -6.48 -5.24
CA ARG A 182 -18.77 -6.21 -6.46
C ARG A 182 -19.77 -7.32 -6.77
N ASP A 183 -19.35 -8.58 -6.67
CA ASP A 183 -20.23 -9.73 -6.92
C ASP A 183 -21.41 -9.78 -5.94
N VAL A 184 -21.17 -9.43 -4.67
CA VAL A 184 -22.23 -9.38 -3.64
C VAL A 184 -23.17 -8.20 -3.83
N VAL A 185 -22.65 -7.01 -4.14
CA VAL A 185 -23.46 -5.82 -4.44
C VAL A 185 -24.37 -6.06 -5.64
N GLU A 186 -23.85 -6.69 -6.70
CA GLU A 186 -24.65 -7.02 -7.88
C GLU A 186 -25.83 -7.94 -7.51
N LYS A 187 -25.59 -8.97 -6.70
CA LYS A 187 -26.67 -9.84 -6.19
C LYS A 187 -27.68 -9.08 -5.33
N ILE A 188 -27.21 -8.21 -4.43
CA ILE A 188 -28.11 -7.42 -3.58
C ILE A 188 -28.99 -6.51 -4.43
N ASN A 189 -28.43 -5.86 -5.44
CA ASN A 189 -29.19 -4.95 -6.31
C ASN A 189 -30.22 -5.70 -7.19
N LEU A 190 -29.97 -6.97 -7.54
CA LEU A 190 -30.91 -7.80 -8.27
C LEU A 190 -32.08 -8.28 -7.39
N ASP A 191 -31.84 -8.46 -6.08
CA ASP A 191 -32.82 -8.93 -5.09
C ASP A 191 -33.20 -7.84 -4.07
N ALA A 192 -33.09 -6.56 -4.45
CA ALA A 192 -33.23 -5.43 -3.54
C ALA A 192 -34.67 -5.31 -3.02
N VAL A 193 -34.82 -5.04 -1.72
CA VAL A 193 -36.12 -4.67 -1.14
C VAL A 193 -36.50 -3.28 -1.67
N PRO A 194 -37.72 -3.06 -2.19
CA PRO A 194 -38.16 -1.71 -2.52
C PRO A 194 -38.08 -0.85 -1.27
N THR A 195 -37.25 0.19 -1.29
CA THR A 195 -37.32 1.26 -0.29
C THR A 195 -38.69 1.90 -0.40
N GLU A 196 -39.55 1.70 0.60
CA GLU A 196 -40.80 2.44 0.70
C GLU A 196 -40.46 3.93 0.76
N GLU A 197 -40.88 4.67 -0.27
CA GLU A 197 -40.91 6.14 -0.22
C GLU A 197 -41.89 6.50 0.90
N SER A 198 -41.38 6.92 2.06
CA SER A 198 -42.21 7.42 3.14
C SER A 198 -42.83 8.75 2.71
N GLU A 199 -44.13 8.74 2.43
CA GLU A 199 -45.00 9.91 2.24
C GLU A 199 -45.01 10.86 3.45
#